data_AF-F3YW78-F1
#
_entry.id   AF-F3YW78-F1
#
_cell.length_a   1.000
_cell.length_b   1.000
_cell.length_c   1.000
_cell.angle_alpha   90.00
_cell.angle_beta   90.00
_cell.angle_gamma   90.00
#
_symmetry.space_group_name_H-M   'P 1'
#
loop_
_entity.id
_entity.type
_entity.pdbx_description
1 polymer ?
#
loop_
_entity_poly.entity_id
_entity_poly.type
_entity_poly.pdbx_seq_one_letter_code
_entity_poly.pdbx_strand_id
1 'polypeptide(L)'
;MSKAWIRAKRPAFVRDVLRDFCLASLKLEEQFRHNDQHKRLNFDEIRDLLGFEMNKGLLWRLKDTAHHLFRNEPGERLVGRFLDWSMGYIFHETIKLKEDAYQQATYGQWFRQMQGTAMATEESDITRELYKVVEQTRESIEREIARIRFILAHCRRLFPLYLCEHKDNLLLARLIFEEQGLVEETFGNDFARLQRAIYGSEPELMYVYASRSLRQGGWMEDAARAVEEAARLCNSSPLVLQEKEIVDSWQKKLKV
;
A
#
# COMPACT_ATOMS: atom_id res chain seq x y z
N MET A 1 13.42 -8.54 -18.63
CA MET A 1 13.25 -7.14 -19.06
C MET A 1 14.61 -6.45 -19.13
N SER A 2 14.85 -5.59 -20.12
CA SER A 2 16.14 -4.88 -20.22
C SER A 2 16.23 -3.81 -19.12
N LYS A 3 17.44 -3.60 -18.56
CA LYS A 3 17.69 -2.56 -17.54
C LYS A 3 17.33 -1.15 -18.03
N ALA A 4 17.48 -0.90 -19.33
CA ALA A 4 17.11 0.36 -19.98
C ALA A 4 15.60 0.63 -19.91
N TRP A 5 14.76 -0.39 -20.17
CA TRP A 5 13.30 -0.25 -20.08
C TRP A 5 12.85 0.02 -18.64
N ILE A 6 13.43 -0.68 -17.65
CA ILE A 6 13.11 -0.47 -16.23
C ILE A 6 13.46 0.96 -15.81
N ARG A 7 14.61 1.48 -16.25
CA ARG A 7 15.01 2.87 -15.99
C ARG A 7 14.03 3.87 -16.61
N ALA A 8 13.56 3.63 -17.84
CA ALA A 8 12.61 4.51 -18.50
C ALA A 8 11.23 4.52 -17.81
N LYS A 9 10.82 3.38 -17.22
CA LYS A 9 9.55 3.23 -16.50
C LYS A 9 9.65 3.50 -15.00
N ARG A 10 10.80 3.93 -14.48
CA ARG A 10 10.99 4.19 -13.04
C ARG A 10 9.92 5.10 -12.43
N PRO A 11 9.52 6.24 -13.04
CA PRO A 11 8.50 7.10 -12.45
C PRO A 11 7.16 6.38 -12.21
N ALA A 12 6.79 5.49 -13.14
CA ALA A 12 5.60 4.65 -13.03
C ALA A 12 5.73 3.62 -11.91
N PHE A 13 6.88 2.95 -11.81
CA PHE A 13 7.13 1.98 -10.73
C PHE A 13 7.10 2.62 -9.34
N VAL A 14 7.69 3.81 -9.17
CA VAL A 14 7.66 4.54 -7.88
C VAL A 14 6.22 4.83 -7.48
N ARG A 15 5.41 5.35 -8.41
CA ARG A 15 3.97 5.57 -8.18
C ARG A 15 3.27 4.26 -7.83
N ASP A 16 3.47 3.21 -8.63
CA ASP A 16 2.74 1.94 -8.48
C ASP A 16 3.07 1.25 -7.15
N VAL A 17 4.34 1.28 -6.70
CA VAL A 17 4.73 0.75 -5.39
C VAL A 17 4.05 1.53 -4.26
N LEU A 18 4.02 2.87 -4.31
CA LEU A 18 3.36 3.65 -3.27
C LEU A 18 1.84 3.39 -3.24
N ARG A 19 1.18 3.40 -4.40
CA ARG A 19 -0.27 3.13 -4.52
C ARG A 19 -0.60 1.74 -3.98
N ASP A 20 0.09 0.72 -4.48
CA ASP A 20 -0.21 -0.67 -4.13
C ASP A 20 0.15 -0.95 -2.66
N PHE A 21 1.15 -0.26 -2.09
CA PHE A 21 1.43 -0.28 -0.66
C PHE A 21 0.29 0.31 0.17
N CYS A 22 -0.26 1.46 -0.21
CA CYS A 22 -1.37 2.08 0.50
C CYS A 22 -2.61 1.18 0.46
N LEU A 23 -2.99 0.71 -0.73
CA LEU A 23 -4.12 -0.21 -0.90
C LEU A 23 -3.95 -1.50 -0.09
N ALA A 24 -2.75 -2.10 -0.11
CA ALA A 24 -2.48 -3.32 0.63
C ALA A 24 -2.51 -3.09 2.14
N SER A 25 -1.97 -1.95 2.59
CA SER A 25 -1.95 -1.57 4.01
C SER A 25 -3.36 -1.45 4.57
N LEU A 26 -4.25 -0.76 3.86
CA LEU A 26 -5.63 -0.57 4.31
C LEU A 26 -6.42 -1.88 4.32
N LYS A 27 -6.32 -2.69 3.25
CA LYS A 27 -6.99 -3.99 3.17
C LYS A 27 -6.51 -4.98 4.24
N LEU A 28 -5.21 -5.01 4.52
CA LEU A 28 -4.66 -5.83 5.60
C LEU A 28 -5.15 -5.32 6.97
N GLU A 29 -5.10 -4.02 7.22
CA GLU A 29 -5.53 -3.46 8.50
C GLU A 29 -7.03 -3.66 8.75
N GLU A 30 -7.86 -3.64 7.70
CA GLU A 30 -9.28 -4.03 7.79
C GLU A 30 -9.44 -5.46 8.33
N GLN A 31 -8.71 -6.42 7.76
CA GLN A 31 -8.72 -7.81 8.23
C GLN A 31 -8.16 -7.94 9.64
N PHE A 32 -7.12 -7.18 9.98
CA PHE A 32 -6.51 -7.23 11.30
C PHE A 32 -7.42 -6.66 12.38
N ARG A 33 -8.13 -5.55 12.10
CA ARG A 33 -9.16 -5.03 12.99
C ARG A 33 -10.31 -6.02 13.18
N HIS A 34 -10.74 -6.67 12.10
CA HIS A 34 -11.74 -7.72 12.19
C HIS A 34 -11.27 -8.88 13.10
N ASN A 35 -10.01 -9.31 12.95
CA ASN A 35 -9.42 -10.32 13.83
C ASN A 35 -9.29 -9.84 15.28
N ASP A 36 -8.92 -8.59 15.53
CA ASP A 36 -8.81 -8.06 16.88
C ASP A 36 -10.16 -8.11 17.62
N GLN A 37 -11.26 -7.86 16.90
CA GLN A 37 -12.62 -7.85 17.43
C GLN A 37 -13.25 -9.25 17.53
N HIS A 38 -13.06 -10.08 16.50
CA HIS A 38 -13.78 -11.35 16.35
C HIS A 38 -12.89 -12.59 16.45
N LYS A 39 -11.58 -12.41 16.63
CA LYS A 39 -10.57 -13.49 16.72
C LYS A 39 -10.61 -14.42 15.52
N ARG A 40 -10.92 -13.88 14.34
CA ARG A 40 -11.04 -14.60 13.08
C ARG A 40 -10.61 -13.71 11.91
N LEU A 41 -9.95 -14.32 10.93
CA LEU A 41 -9.70 -13.71 9.63
C LEU A 41 -10.67 -14.24 8.56
N ASN A 42 -10.94 -13.42 7.54
CA ASN A 42 -11.63 -13.88 6.36
C ASN A 42 -10.62 -14.52 5.38
N PHE A 43 -10.71 -15.84 5.21
CA PHE A 43 -9.82 -16.58 4.32
C PHE A 43 -9.89 -16.08 2.87
N ASP A 44 -11.08 -15.81 2.35
CA ASP A 44 -11.25 -15.40 0.95
C ASP A 44 -10.61 -14.03 0.70
N GLU A 45 -10.75 -13.08 1.62
CA GLU A 45 -10.12 -11.75 1.52
C GLU A 45 -8.59 -11.83 1.53
N ILE A 46 -8.01 -12.64 2.42
CA ILE A 46 -6.55 -12.84 2.48
C ILE A 46 -6.05 -13.58 1.23
N ARG A 47 -6.81 -14.57 0.75
CA ARG A 47 -6.50 -15.30 -0.49
C ARG A 47 -6.51 -14.36 -1.69
N ASP A 48 -7.51 -13.50 -1.82
CA ASP A 48 -7.67 -12.60 -2.96
C ASP A 48 -6.61 -11.49 -2.96
N LEU A 49 -6.14 -11.06 -1.77
CA LEU A 49 -4.98 -10.17 -1.62
C LEU A 49 -3.69 -10.75 -2.21
N LEU A 50 -3.48 -12.06 -2.07
CA LEU A 50 -2.33 -12.78 -2.63
C LEU A 50 -2.55 -13.15 -4.11
N GLY A 51 -3.79 -13.51 -4.45
CA GLY A 51 -4.19 -14.09 -5.72
C GLY A 51 -3.54 -15.45 -5.98
N PHE A 52 -3.47 -15.81 -7.25
CA PHE A 52 -2.92 -17.08 -7.73
C PHE A 52 -1.85 -16.83 -8.79
N GLU A 53 -1.08 -17.87 -9.15
CA GLU A 53 0.00 -17.74 -10.12
C GLU A 53 -0.47 -17.18 -11.48
N MET A 54 -1.65 -17.62 -11.95
CA MET A 54 -2.27 -17.14 -13.18
C MET A 54 -3.04 -15.82 -13.03
N ASN A 55 -3.30 -15.37 -11.80
CA ASN A 55 -4.01 -14.13 -11.50
C ASN A 55 -3.46 -13.49 -10.22
N LYS A 56 -2.37 -12.74 -10.36
CA LYS A 56 -1.62 -12.16 -9.25
C LYS A 56 -2.45 -11.15 -8.47
N GLY A 57 -2.56 -11.37 -7.16
CA GLY A 57 -3.22 -10.44 -6.25
C GLY A 57 -2.39 -9.18 -6.00
N LEU A 58 -2.96 -8.27 -5.22
CA LEU A 58 -2.36 -6.97 -4.92
C LEU A 58 -0.97 -7.09 -4.27
N LEU A 59 -0.81 -7.96 -3.26
CA LEU A 59 0.46 -8.14 -2.56
C LEU A 59 1.54 -8.76 -3.45
N TRP A 60 1.15 -9.67 -4.35
CA TRP A 60 2.09 -10.23 -5.32
C TRP A 60 2.58 -9.14 -6.28
N ARG A 61 1.66 -8.37 -6.86
CA ARG A 61 2.01 -7.27 -7.77
C ARG A 61 2.89 -6.23 -7.07
N LEU A 62 2.57 -5.86 -5.83
CA LEU A 62 3.39 -4.96 -5.02
C LEU A 62 4.81 -5.48 -4.86
N LYS A 63 4.97 -6.74 -4.42
CA LYS A 63 6.27 -7.39 -4.27
C LYS A 63 7.07 -7.43 -5.57
N ASP A 64 6.46 -7.85 -6.67
CA ASP A 64 7.17 -7.93 -7.97
C ASP A 64 7.56 -6.54 -8.48
N THR A 65 6.70 -5.54 -8.30
CA THR A 65 6.97 -4.14 -8.68
C THR A 65 8.10 -3.56 -7.83
N ALA A 66 8.11 -3.83 -6.52
CA ALA A 66 9.20 -3.46 -5.61
C ALA A 66 10.53 -4.10 -6.03
N HIS A 67 10.54 -5.40 -6.34
CA HIS A 67 11.71 -6.12 -6.86
C HIS A 67 12.26 -5.48 -8.13
N HIS A 68 11.38 -5.09 -9.06
CA HIS A 68 11.81 -4.43 -10.29
C HIS A 68 12.36 -3.03 -10.03
N LEU A 69 11.75 -2.27 -9.13
CA LEU A 69 12.18 -0.93 -8.78
C LEU A 69 13.53 -0.96 -8.05
N PHE A 70 13.55 -1.49 -6.83
CA PHE A 70 14.63 -1.30 -5.87
C PHE A 70 15.91 -2.07 -6.21
N ARG A 71 15.80 -3.25 -6.86
CA ARG A 71 16.99 -4.04 -7.24
C ARG A 71 17.69 -3.51 -8.49
N ASN A 72 17.04 -2.60 -9.23
CA ASN A 72 17.60 -1.99 -10.43
C ASN A 72 17.90 -0.49 -10.23
N GLU A 73 17.94 -0.04 -8.97
CA GLU A 73 18.35 1.33 -8.68
C GLU A 73 19.87 1.52 -8.77
N PRO A 74 20.33 2.60 -9.43
CA PRO A 74 21.72 3.01 -9.42
C PRO A 74 22.07 3.59 -8.06
N GLY A 75 23.21 3.17 -7.52
CA GLY A 75 23.59 3.49 -6.14
C GLY A 75 22.81 2.60 -5.18
N GLU A 76 23.50 1.65 -4.56
CA GLU A 76 22.89 0.60 -3.74
C GLU A 76 22.32 1.12 -2.41
N ARG A 77 21.35 2.04 -2.46
CA ARG A 77 20.79 2.71 -1.29
C ARG A 77 20.13 1.68 -0.39
N LEU A 78 20.49 1.77 0.90
CA LEU A 78 19.99 0.83 1.90
C LEU A 78 18.46 0.95 2.08
N VAL A 79 17.90 2.17 1.93
CA VAL A 79 16.44 2.39 2.01
C VAL A 79 15.66 1.59 0.98
N GLY A 80 16.13 1.53 -0.28
CA GLY A 80 15.48 0.73 -1.33
C GLY A 80 15.56 -0.76 -1.03
N ARG A 81 16.71 -1.24 -0.52
CA ARG A 81 16.88 -2.64 -0.07
C ARG A 81 15.94 -2.99 1.09
N PHE A 82 15.75 -2.09 2.05
CA PHE A 82 14.81 -2.31 3.14
C PHE A 82 13.36 -2.33 2.68
N LEU A 83 12.98 -1.45 1.74
CA LEU A 83 11.65 -1.48 1.16
C LEU A 83 11.41 -2.76 0.34
N ASP A 84 12.37 -3.18 -0.49
CA ASP A 84 12.32 -4.46 -1.22
C ASP A 84 12.08 -5.64 -0.30
N TRP A 85 12.93 -5.74 0.74
CA TRP A 85 12.83 -6.78 1.75
C TRP A 85 11.50 -6.73 2.50
N SER A 86 11.03 -5.55 2.87
CA SER A 86 9.78 -5.37 3.60
C SER A 86 8.57 -5.84 2.79
N MET A 87 8.49 -5.48 1.51
CA MET A 87 7.39 -5.93 0.64
C MET A 87 7.41 -7.45 0.44
N GLY A 88 8.61 -8.03 0.27
CA GLY A 88 8.79 -9.48 0.22
C GLY A 88 8.36 -10.16 1.51
N TYR A 89 8.73 -9.62 2.66
CA TYR A 89 8.41 -10.19 3.96
C TYR A 89 6.91 -10.13 4.26
N ILE A 90 6.26 -9.00 4.00
CA ILE A 90 4.79 -8.86 4.15
C ILE A 90 4.07 -9.89 3.28
N PHE A 91 4.50 -10.07 2.03
CA PHE A 91 3.93 -11.07 1.13
C PHE A 91 4.05 -12.49 1.72
N HIS A 92 5.23 -12.87 2.21
CA HIS A 92 5.46 -14.20 2.77
C HIS A 92 4.73 -14.45 4.09
N GLU A 93 4.68 -13.48 5.01
CA GLU A 93 3.87 -13.62 6.23
C GLU A 93 2.39 -13.69 5.89
N THR A 94 1.91 -12.99 4.85
CA THR A 94 0.51 -13.08 4.44
C THR A 94 0.17 -14.45 3.83
N ILE A 95 1.14 -15.12 3.17
CA ILE A 95 0.96 -16.52 2.74
C ILE A 95 0.73 -17.43 3.93
N LYS A 96 1.54 -17.31 4.99
CA LYS A 96 1.36 -18.10 6.23
C LYS A 96 0.00 -17.81 6.86
N LEU A 97 -0.33 -16.53 6.97
CA LEU A 97 -1.59 -16.06 7.51
C LEU A 97 -2.81 -16.63 6.77
N LYS A 98 -2.72 -16.78 5.44
CA LYS A 98 -3.74 -17.40 4.60
C LYS A 98 -3.96 -18.88 4.96
N GLU A 99 -2.87 -19.63 5.13
CA GLU A 99 -2.93 -21.04 5.51
C GLU A 99 -3.51 -21.21 6.92
N ASP A 100 -3.10 -20.37 7.87
CA ASP A 100 -3.63 -20.39 9.23
C ASP A 100 -5.12 -19.99 9.27
N ALA A 101 -5.53 -19.00 8.48
CA ALA A 101 -6.94 -18.61 8.35
C ALA A 101 -7.80 -19.75 7.78
N TYR A 102 -7.28 -20.50 6.81
CA TYR A 102 -7.94 -21.69 6.26
C TYR A 102 -8.11 -22.77 7.32
N GLN A 103 -7.04 -23.08 8.07
CA GLN A 103 -7.06 -24.07 9.14
C GLN A 103 -8.05 -23.69 10.23
N GLN A 104 -8.06 -22.42 10.64
CA GLN A 104 -8.99 -21.91 11.65
C GLN A 104 -10.46 -22.01 11.20
N ALA A 105 -10.75 -21.68 9.93
CA ALA A 105 -12.09 -21.73 9.38
C ALA A 105 -12.60 -23.17 9.23
N THR A 106 -11.73 -24.09 8.81
CA THR A 106 -12.10 -25.49 8.51
C THR A 106 -12.07 -26.36 9.76
N TYR A 107 -10.91 -26.47 10.41
CA TYR A 107 -10.70 -27.39 11.53
C TYR A 107 -11.23 -26.82 12.85
N GLY A 108 -11.11 -25.51 13.07
CA GLY A 108 -11.61 -24.87 14.29
C GLY A 108 -13.13 -25.00 14.44
N GLN A 109 -13.89 -25.00 13.34
CA GLN A 109 -15.33 -25.28 13.38
C GLN A 109 -15.62 -26.74 13.75
N TRP A 110 -14.89 -27.68 13.14
CA TRP A 110 -15.05 -29.10 13.38
C TRP A 110 -14.82 -29.49 14.85
N PHE A 111 -13.73 -29.01 15.47
CA PHE A 111 -13.47 -29.28 16.90
C PHE A 111 -14.54 -28.70 17.84
N ARG A 112 -15.07 -27.50 17.54
CA ARG A 112 -16.16 -26.91 18.34
C ARG A 112 -17.43 -27.74 18.29
N GLN A 113 -17.72 -28.38 17.15
CA GLN A 113 -18.87 -29.29 17.03
C GLN A 113 -18.64 -30.57 17.85
N MET A 114 -17.42 -31.11 17.84
CA MET A 114 -17.08 -32.31 18.62
C MET A 114 -17.16 -32.12 20.13
N GLN A 115 -16.75 -30.96 20.66
CA GLN A 115 -16.84 -30.67 22.10
C GLN A 115 -18.28 -30.71 22.66
N GLY A 116 -19.30 -30.57 21.80
CA GLY A 116 -20.71 -30.67 22.18
C GLY A 116 -21.28 -32.10 22.14
N THR A 117 -20.48 -33.10 21.75
CA THR A 117 -20.92 -34.50 21.61
C THR A 117 -20.52 -35.29 22.84
N ALA A 118 -21.39 -36.19 23.33
CA ALA A 118 -21.04 -37.12 24.38
C ALA A 118 -20.05 -38.15 23.81
N MET A 119 -18.86 -38.23 24.42
CA MET A 119 -17.76 -39.10 23.98
C MET A 119 -17.27 -39.97 25.14
N ALA A 120 -16.61 -41.08 24.82
CA ALA A 120 -15.89 -41.86 25.83
C ALA A 120 -14.72 -41.04 26.41
N THR A 121 -14.29 -41.35 27.64
CA THR A 121 -13.25 -40.58 28.37
C THR A 121 -11.94 -40.46 27.58
N GLU A 122 -11.45 -41.55 26.99
CA GLU A 122 -10.21 -41.55 26.19
C GLU A 122 -10.31 -40.67 24.95
N GLU A 123 -11.44 -40.73 24.23
CA GLU A 123 -11.69 -39.90 23.05
C GLU A 123 -11.79 -38.41 23.42
N SER A 124 -12.35 -38.10 24.59
CA SER A 124 -12.44 -36.74 25.12
C SER A 124 -11.07 -36.15 25.43
N ASP A 125 -10.18 -36.96 26.03
CA ASP A 125 -8.82 -36.52 26.35
C ASP A 125 -7.98 -36.28 25.09
N ILE A 126 -8.04 -37.21 24.11
CA ILE A 126 -7.37 -37.04 22.82
C ILE A 126 -7.91 -35.81 22.08
N THR A 127 -9.24 -35.61 22.06
CA THR A 127 -9.86 -34.45 21.40
C THR A 127 -9.36 -33.14 22.00
N ARG A 128 -9.18 -33.08 23.33
CA ARG A 128 -8.64 -31.92 24.04
C ARG A 128 -7.18 -31.65 23.68
N GLU A 129 -6.37 -32.69 23.55
CA GLU A 129 -4.97 -32.57 23.13
C GLU A 129 -4.87 -32.06 21.69
N LEU A 130 -5.66 -32.62 20.76
CA LEU A 130 -5.67 -32.18 19.37
C LEU A 130 -6.21 -30.75 19.22
N TYR A 131 -7.16 -30.32 20.06
CA TYR A 131 -7.65 -28.94 20.06
C TYR A 131 -6.55 -27.92 20.37
N LYS A 132 -5.52 -28.28 21.17
CA LYS A 132 -4.37 -27.41 21.43
C LYS A 132 -3.63 -27.01 20.15
N VAL A 133 -3.65 -27.85 19.11
CA VAL A 133 -3.06 -27.52 17.80
C VAL A 133 -3.82 -26.36 17.14
N VAL A 134 -5.15 -26.32 17.27
CA VAL A 134 -5.97 -25.21 16.76
C VAL A 134 -5.70 -23.92 17.55
N GLU A 135 -5.47 -24.03 18.86
CA GLU A 135 -5.06 -22.86 19.67
C GLU A 135 -3.71 -22.31 19.23
N GLN A 136 -2.75 -23.18 18.91
CA GLN A 136 -1.45 -22.78 18.34
C GLN A 136 -1.60 -22.07 16.98
N THR A 137 -2.56 -22.49 16.13
CA THR A 137 -2.88 -21.75 14.89
C THR A 137 -3.34 -20.33 15.19
N ARG A 138 -4.15 -20.12 16.24
CA ARG A 138 -4.59 -18.77 16.64
C ARG A 138 -3.42 -17.91 17.14
N GLU A 139 -2.55 -18.49 17.96
CA GLU A 139 -1.33 -17.80 18.42
C GLU A 139 -0.38 -17.46 17.26
N SER A 140 -0.32 -18.32 16.24
CA SER A 140 0.39 -18.06 15.00
C SER A 140 -0.20 -16.82 14.35
N ILE A 141 -1.49 -16.80 13.98
CA ILE A 141 -2.21 -15.66 13.38
C ILE A 141 -1.88 -14.33 14.07
N GLU A 142 -2.01 -14.28 15.40
CA GLU A 142 -1.76 -13.04 16.17
C GLU A 142 -0.30 -12.56 16.01
N ARG A 143 0.66 -13.48 15.99
CA ARG A 143 2.08 -13.19 15.82
C ARG A 143 2.39 -12.59 14.45
N GLU A 144 1.71 -13.05 13.40
CA GLU A 144 2.04 -12.70 12.02
C GLU A 144 1.33 -11.41 11.62
N ILE A 145 0.12 -11.18 12.14
CA ILE A 145 -0.51 -9.84 12.17
C ILE A 145 0.43 -8.83 12.83
N ALA A 146 0.97 -9.15 14.01
CA ALA A 146 1.87 -8.24 14.73
C ALA A 146 3.15 -7.92 13.91
N ARG A 147 3.74 -8.93 13.26
CA ARG A 147 4.90 -8.74 12.37
C ARG A 147 4.58 -7.90 11.15
N ILE A 148 3.45 -8.17 10.48
CA ILE A 148 3.04 -7.40 9.31
C ILE A 148 2.80 -5.94 9.72
N ARG A 149 2.04 -5.67 10.79
CA ARG A 149 1.82 -4.32 11.33
C ARG A 149 3.13 -3.61 11.65
N PHE A 150 4.07 -4.31 12.29
CA PHE A 150 5.40 -3.79 12.57
C PHE A 150 6.12 -3.34 11.29
N ILE A 151 6.13 -4.17 10.24
CA ILE A 151 6.82 -3.85 8.99
C ILE A 151 6.11 -2.73 8.21
N LEU A 152 4.77 -2.73 8.18
CA LEU A 152 3.99 -1.64 7.58
C LEU A 152 4.32 -0.30 8.24
N ALA A 153 4.43 -0.26 9.57
CA ALA A 153 4.83 0.93 10.31
C ALA A 153 6.24 1.42 9.94
N HIS A 154 7.18 0.50 9.70
CA HIS A 154 8.53 0.86 9.25
C HIS A 154 8.54 1.32 7.79
N CYS A 155 7.74 0.72 6.92
CA CYS A 155 7.59 1.16 5.53
C CYS A 155 7.11 2.62 5.48
N ARG A 156 6.13 3.01 6.31
CA ARG A 156 5.66 4.42 6.39
C ARG A 156 6.76 5.40 6.77
N ARG A 157 7.79 4.97 7.51
CA ARG A 157 8.97 5.78 7.84
C ARG A 157 10.03 5.76 6.73
N LEU A 158 10.15 4.66 6.00
CA LEU A 158 11.11 4.48 4.91
C LEU A 158 10.67 5.19 3.63
N PHE A 159 9.36 5.22 3.32
CA PHE A 159 8.84 5.88 2.12
C PHE A 159 9.24 7.36 2.01
N PRO A 160 9.11 8.21 3.05
CA PRO A 160 9.60 9.58 2.99
C PRO A 160 11.11 9.69 2.67
N LEU A 161 11.93 8.79 3.21
CA LEU A 161 13.39 8.76 2.95
C LEU A 161 13.73 8.33 1.52
N TYR A 162 12.86 7.51 0.93
CA TYR A 162 12.99 7.06 -0.45
C TYR A 162 12.48 8.12 -1.44
N LEU A 163 11.28 8.62 -1.20
CA LEU A 163 10.52 9.48 -2.12
C LEU A 163 11.06 10.91 -2.20
N CYS A 164 11.93 11.34 -1.29
CA CYS A 164 12.57 12.65 -1.36
C CYS A 164 13.39 12.89 -2.65
N GLU A 165 13.89 11.82 -3.28
CA GLU A 165 14.61 11.91 -4.57
C GLU A 165 13.67 11.91 -5.78
N HIS A 166 12.35 11.83 -5.56
CA HIS A 166 11.33 11.71 -6.59
C HIS A 166 10.42 12.93 -6.69
N LYS A 167 10.89 14.10 -6.23
CA LYS A 167 10.11 15.35 -6.25
C LYS A 167 9.53 15.70 -7.62
N ASP A 168 10.29 15.47 -8.70
CA ASP A 168 9.88 15.81 -10.08
C ASP A 168 9.07 14.70 -10.77
N ASN A 169 8.70 13.64 -10.03
CA ASN A 169 7.88 12.57 -10.56
C ASN A 169 6.40 13.02 -10.65
N LEU A 170 5.98 13.46 -11.84
CA LEU A 170 4.62 13.90 -12.12
C LEU A 170 3.54 12.83 -11.84
N LEU A 171 3.89 11.54 -11.98
CA LEU A 171 2.96 10.44 -11.70
C LEU A 171 2.77 10.22 -10.20
N LEU A 172 3.82 10.45 -9.41
CA LEU A 172 3.75 10.42 -7.95
C LEU A 172 2.93 11.59 -7.43
N ALA A 173 3.21 12.80 -7.92
CA ALA A 173 2.47 14.01 -7.55
C ALA A 173 0.97 13.87 -7.84
N ARG A 174 0.65 13.36 -9.03
CA ARG A 174 -0.74 13.07 -9.41
C ARG A 174 -1.40 12.03 -8.52
N LEU A 175 -0.72 10.93 -8.19
CA LEU A 175 -1.27 9.93 -7.28
C LEU A 175 -1.60 10.55 -5.93
N ILE A 176 -0.70 11.33 -5.35
CA ILE A 176 -0.94 11.94 -4.03
C ILE A 176 -2.10 12.94 -4.09
N PHE A 177 -2.31 13.61 -5.22
CA PHE A 177 -3.44 14.52 -5.42
C PHE A 177 -4.78 13.78 -5.64
N GLU A 178 -4.85 12.86 -6.60
CA GLU A 178 -6.10 12.15 -6.94
C GLU A 178 -6.54 11.20 -5.83
N GLU A 179 -5.57 10.53 -5.19
CA GLU A 179 -5.79 9.52 -4.15
C GLU A 179 -5.35 10.04 -2.77
N GLN A 180 -5.51 11.34 -2.52
CA GLN A 180 -5.08 11.97 -1.26
C GLN A 180 -5.66 11.25 -0.04
N GLY A 181 -6.96 10.92 -0.06
CA GLY A 181 -7.60 10.19 1.03
C GLY A 181 -6.98 8.82 1.31
N LEU A 182 -6.61 8.07 0.27
CA LEU A 182 -5.92 6.77 0.41
C LEU A 182 -4.54 6.93 1.06
N VAL A 183 -3.77 7.93 0.63
CA VAL A 183 -2.43 8.20 1.17
C VAL A 183 -2.53 8.73 2.60
N GLU A 184 -3.47 9.63 2.88
CA GLU A 184 -3.74 10.16 4.22
C GLU A 184 -4.18 9.06 5.19
N GLU A 185 -5.10 8.18 4.80
CA GLU A 185 -5.54 7.08 5.65
C GLU A 185 -4.39 6.12 5.95
N THR A 186 -3.52 5.88 4.97
CA THR A 186 -2.35 5.00 5.15
C THR A 186 -1.30 5.61 6.06
N PHE A 187 -0.92 6.88 5.85
CA PHE A 187 0.17 7.53 6.57
C PHE A 187 -0.29 8.20 7.88
N GLY A 188 -1.58 8.51 8.01
CA GLY A 188 -2.17 9.20 9.16
C GLY A 188 -1.40 10.47 9.49
N ASN A 189 -0.96 10.58 10.75
CA ASN A 189 -0.20 11.72 11.25
C ASN A 189 1.15 11.94 10.53
N ASP A 190 1.69 10.93 9.84
CA ASP A 190 2.92 11.04 9.06
C ASP A 190 2.71 11.59 7.64
N PHE A 191 1.47 11.87 7.21
CA PHE A 191 1.20 12.38 5.84
C PHE A 191 1.89 13.72 5.56
N ALA A 192 1.80 14.68 6.48
CA ALA A 192 2.48 15.96 6.34
C ALA A 192 4.02 15.79 6.28
N ARG A 193 4.56 14.79 6.99
CA ARG A 193 5.98 14.45 6.94
C ARG A 193 6.37 13.85 5.59
N LEU A 194 5.52 13.00 5.00
CA LEU A 194 5.71 12.47 3.65
C LEU A 194 5.75 13.61 2.62
N GLN A 195 4.76 14.50 2.63
CA GLN A 195 4.73 15.65 1.71
C GLN A 195 5.97 16.54 1.87
N ARG A 196 6.33 16.88 3.11
CA ARG A 196 7.54 17.67 3.39
C ARG A 196 8.83 16.98 2.97
N ALA A 197 8.90 15.65 3.07
CA ALA A 197 10.08 14.92 2.63
C ALA A 197 10.25 14.96 1.11
N ILE A 198 9.16 14.95 0.34
CA ILE A 198 9.18 14.99 -1.12
C ILE A 198 9.41 16.41 -1.64
N TYR A 199 8.68 17.39 -1.11
CA TYR A 199 8.61 18.75 -1.67
C TYR A 199 9.31 19.82 -0.82
N GLY A 200 9.88 19.44 0.34
CA GLY A 200 10.60 20.38 1.20
C GLY A 200 9.69 21.49 1.73
N SER A 201 10.11 22.74 1.54
CA SER A 201 9.39 23.95 1.91
C SER A 201 8.41 24.45 0.84
N GLU A 202 8.26 23.72 -0.27
CA GLU A 202 7.45 24.13 -1.43
C GLU A 202 6.30 23.12 -1.67
N PRO A 203 5.36 22.96 -0.72
CA PRO A 203 4.28 21.96 -0.81
C PRO A 203 3.35 22.17 -2.01
N GLU A 204 3.27 23.39 -2.55
CA GLU A 204 2.52 23.71 -3.76
C GLU A 204 3.02 22.93 -4.99
N LEU A 205 4.27 22.48 -5.00
CA LEU A 205 4.86 21.73 -6.12
C LEU A 205 4.16 20.40 -6.35
N MET A 206 3.61 19.77 -5.31
CA MET A 206 2.79 18.56 -5.45
C MET A 206 1.63 18.82 -6.42
N TYR A 207 0.92 19.93 -6.21
CA TYR A 207 -0.26 20.29 -6.99
C TYR A 207 0.11 20.80 -8.39
N VAL A 208 1.20 21.57 -8.53
CA VAL A 208 1.72 21.98 -9.84
C VAL A 208 2.08 20.76 -10.69
N TYR A 209 2.79 19.79 -10.11
CA TYR A 209 3.21 18.58 -10.83
C TYR A 209 2.05 17.64 -11.10
N ALA A 210 1.06 17.55 -10.20
CA ALA A 210 -0.20 16.88 -10.47
C ALA A 210 -0.94 17.50 -11.66
N SER A 211 -1.10 18.83 -11.68
CA SER A 211 -1.71 19.57 -12.80
C SER A 211 -1.03 19.26 -14.13
N ARG A 212 0.30 19.31 -14.17
CA ARG A 212 1.09 18.99 -15.38
C ARG A 212 0.83 17.56 -15.87
N SER A 213 0.81 16.60 -14.94
CA SER A 213 0.52 15.19 -15.22
C SER A 213 -0.89 15.00 -15.80
N LEU A 214 -1.87 15.66 -15.20
CA LEU A 214 -3.27 15.59 -15.59
C LEU A 214 -3.51 16.18 -16.98
N ARG A 215 -2.95 17.37 -17.23
CA ARG A 215 -2.99 18.02 -18.54
C ARG A 215 -2.32 17.18 -19.63
N GLN A 216 -1.18 16.55 -19.35
CA GLN A 216 -0.52 15.67 -20.30
C GLN A 216 -1.38 14.47 -20.71
N GLY A 217 -2.29 14.02 -19.83
CA GLY A 217 -3.25 12.98 -20.14
C GLY A 217 -4.64 13.48 -20.57
N GLY A 218 -4.82 14.78 -20.77
CA GLY A 218 -6.07 15.38 -21.26
C GLY A 218 -7.13 15.66 -20.20
N TRP A 219 -6.85 15.42 -18.91
CA TRP A 219 -7.78 15.69 -17.80
C TRP A 219 -7.66 17.14 -17.33
N MET A 220 -8.15 18.05 -18.15
CA MET A 220 -7.91 19.48 -17.96
C MET A 220 -8.75 20.12 -16.85
N GLU A 221 -9.94 19.60 -16.56
CA GLU A 221 -10.73 20.03 -15.41
C GLU A 221 -10.02 19.68 -14.10
N ASP A 222 -9.48 18.46 -14.01
CA ASP A 222 -8.68 18.02 -12.87
C ASP A 222 -7.37 18.80 -12.74
N ALA A 223 -6.73 19.12 -13.87
CA ALA A 223 -5.56 19.99 -13.87
C ALA A 223 -5.88 21.39 -13.32
N ALA A 224 -7.05 21.94 -13.65
CA ALA A 224 -7.53 23.21 -13.09
C ALA A 224 -7.74 23.12 -11.58
N ARG A 225 -8.37 22.05 -11.08
CA ARG A 225 -8.53 21.82 -9.64
C ARG A 225 -7.18 21.75 -8.93
N ALA A 226 -6.22 21.02 -9.50
CA ALA A 226 -4.88 20.91 -8.94
C ALA A 226 -4.19 22.28 -8.87
N VAL A 227 -4.18 23.07 -9.95
CA VAL A 227 -3.50 24.38 -9.94
C VAL A 227 -4.19 25.41 -9.02
N GLU A 228 -5.50 25.29 -8.81
CA GLU A 228 -6.22 26.10 -7.82
C GLU A 228 -5.75 25.79 -6.39
N GLU A 229 -5.58 24.51 -6.03
CA GLU A 229 -5.00 24.14 -4.72
C GLU A 229 -3.57 24.63 -4.58
N ALA A 230 -2.76 24.56 -5.65
CA ALA A 230 -1.41 25.11 -5.66
C ALA A 230 -1.41 26.63 -5.35
N ALA A 231 -2.32 27.38 -5.97
CA ALA A 231 -2.47 28.82 -5.78
C ALA A 231 -3.00 29.18 -4.38
N ARG A 232 -3.81 28.33 -3.74
CA ARG A 232 -4.23 28.52 -2.34
C ARG A 232 -3.05 28.41 -1.39
N LEU A 233 -2.07 27.56 -1.68
CA LEU A 233 -0.87 27.40 -0.87
C LEU A 233 0.17 28.51 -1.12
N CYS A 234 0.45 28.83 -2.39
CA CYS A 234 1.46 29.84 -2.74
C CYS A 234 1.13 30.50 -4.09
N ASN A 235 0.36 31.59 -4.07
CA ASN A 235 -0.03 32.31 -5.27
C ASN A 235 1.11 33.13 -5.92
N SER A 236 2.21 33.37 -5.20
CA SER A 236 3.38 34.12 -5.70
C SER A 236 4.45 33.22 -6.33
N SER A 237 4.32 31.90 -6.24
CA SER A 237 5.29 30.96 -6.81
C SER A 237 5.29 31.08 -8.34
N PRO A 238 6.46 31.31 -8.98
CA PRO A 238 6.55 31.41 -10.44
C PRO A 238 6.01 30.17 -11.16
N LEU A 239 6.20 28.99 -10.58
CA LEU A 239 5.73 27.73 -11.16
C LEU A 239 4.21 27.58 -11.08
N VAL A 240 3.59 28.09 -10.01
CA VAL A 240 2.13 28.12 -9.86
C VAL A 240 1.51 29.09 -10.86
N LEU A 241 2.06 30.31 -10.94
CA LEU A 241 1.58 31.33 -11.88
C LEU A 241 1.68 30.84 -13.33
N GLN A 242 2.80 30.24 -13.69
CA GLN A 242 3.02 29.68 -15.03
C GLN A 242 2.01 28.56 -15.34
N GLU A 243 1.81 27.60 -14.43
CA GLU A 243 0.88 26.50 -14.69
C GLU A 243 -0.56 27.02 -14.76
N LYS A 244 -0.92 28.00 -13.93
CA LYS A 244 -2.25 28.62 -13.93
C LYS A 244 -2.53 29.32 -15.26
N GLU A 245 -1.58 30.09 -15.78
CA GLU A 245 -1.71 30.75 -17.08
C GLU A 245 -1.99 29.75 -18.22
N ILE A 246 -1.29 28.61 -18.22
CA ILE A 246 -1.48 27.54 -19.21
C ILE A 246 -2.90 26.97 -19.13
N VAL A 247 -3.37 26.66 -17.91
CA VAL A 247 -4.69 26.06 -17.70
C VAL A 247 -5.82 27.06 -17.99
N ASP A 248 -5.71 28.30 -17.53
CA ASP A 248 -6.70 29.36 -17.79
C ASP A 248 -6.82 29.66 -19.29
N SER A 249 -5.69 29.68 -20.00
CA SER A 249 -5.65 29.87 -21.46
C SER A 249 -6.39 28.76 -22.21
N TRP A 250 -6.28 27.52 -21.72
CA TRP A 250 -7.03 26.40 -22.27
C TRP A 250 -8.53 26.51 -21.96
N GLN A 251 -8.91 26.86 -20.73
CA GLN A 251 -10.32 27.00 -20.35
C GLN A 251 -11.03 28.09 -21.16
N LYS A 252 -10.33 29.19 -21.48
CA LYS A 252 -10.85 30.25 -22.34
C LYS A 252 -11.12 29.75 -23.76
N LYS A 253 -10.28 28.86 -24.31
CA LYS A 253 -10.44 28.32 -25.67
C LYS A 253 -11.63 27.36 -25.81
N LEU A 254 -12.07 26.71 -24.74
CA LEU A 254 -13.24 25.82 -24.77
C LEU A 254 -14.59 26.53 -24.56
N LYS A 255 -14.56 27.75 -24.00
CA LYS A 255 -15.77 28.57 -23.80
C LYS A 255 -16.14 29.39 -25.05
N VAL A 256 -15.40 29.23 -26.14
CA VAL A 256 -15.63 29.81 -27.48
C VAL A 256 -16.12 28.70 -28.39
#